data_AF-B9MS11-F1
#
_entry.id   AF-B9MS11-F1
#
_cell.length_a   1.000
_cell.length_b   1.000
_cell.length_c   1.000
_cell.angle_alpha   90.00
_cell.angle_beta   90.00
_cell.angle_gamma   90.00
#
_symmetry.space_group_name_H-M   'P 1'
#
loop_
_entity.id
_entity.type
_entity.pdbx_description
1 polymer ?
#
loop_
_entity_poly.entity_id
_entity_poly.type
_entity_poly.pdbx_seq_one_letter_code
_entity_poly.pdbx_strand_id
1 'polypeptide(L)'
;MAEWWEIKLNPKKLKKLLNDELVRIEDDAKYGYVFYFRVLAAGRYYMYLGDFEEGKKYILKAIEAKKKDIDTAIKERGYESEAVARQKVKLAKAYRWIGEIEKLKQECLEAANIFRKIYEEGKKINRSLVLYPDSSRDFYVAWSAAEYYLGNYQMAVDVKKIYAKNTFGIVSSGLAEYILKNDAQALKNQIKILVEGIIEFRCEPDYDENVYDPWHWYEEAKKIAGLPGIFSLFDPSPPILPIQED
;
A
#
# COMPACT_ATOMS: atom_id res chain seq x y z
N MET A 1 -10.47 24.36 13.77
CA MET A 1 -9.49 23.49 14.45
C MET A 1 -8.77 22.68 13.37
N ALA A 2 -7.66 21.99 13.65
CA ALA A 2 -7.16 21.01 12.67
C ALA A 2 -8.11 19.82 12.66
N GLU A 3 -8.50 19.35 11.48
CA GLU A 3 -9.33 18.16 11.34
C GLU A 3 -8.60 16.95 11.95
N TRP A 4 -9.31 16.11 12.71
CA TRP A 4 -8.71 14.97 13.42
C TRP A 4 -8.11 13.91 12.48
N TRP A 5 -8.53 13.94 11.21
CA TRP A 5 -8.11 13.04 10.15
C TRP A 5 -7.06 13.66 9.23
N GLU A 6 -6.73 14.95 9.35
CA GLU A 6 -5.88 15.64 8.38
C GLU A 6 -4.43 15.78 8.88
N ILE A 7 -3.49 15.25 8.09
CA ILE A 7 -2.06 15.49 8.29
C ILE A 7 -1.66 16.78 7.58
N LYS A 8 -1.35 17.83 8.34
CA LYS A 8 -0.88 19.11 7.80
C LYS A 8 0.56 19.03 7.35
N LEU A 9 0.76 18.82 6.05
CA LEU A 9 2.08 18.81 5.44
C LEU A 9 2.61 20.23 5.23
N ASN A 10 3.89 20.46 5.55
CA ASN A 10 4.56 21.73 5.30
C ASN A 10 4.98 21.82 3.81
N PRO A 11 4.39 22.72 3.00
CA PRO A 11 4.68 22.76 1.56
C PRO A 11 6.13 23.12 1.26
N LYS A 12 6.80 23.93 2.10
CA LYS A 12 8.22 24.25 1.92
C LYS A 12 9.10 23.03 2.18
N LYS A 13 8.77 22.22 3.20
CA LYS A 13 9.48 20.97 3.47
C LYS A 13 9.27 19.97 2.32
N LEU A 14 8.03 19.77 1.89
CA LEU A 14 7.70 18.87 0.77
C LEU A 14 8.41 19.26 -0.53
N LYS A 15 8.43 20.56 -0.88
CA LYS A 15 9.17 21.04 -2.06
C LYS A 15 10.66 20.75 -1.97
N LYS A 16 11.25 20.87 -0.78
CA LYS A 16 12.66 20.51 -0.57
C LYS A 16 12.88 19.01 -0.81
N LEU A 17 12.08 18.15 -0.18
CA LEU A 17 12.16 16.69 -0.36
C LEU A 17 11.97 16.27 -1.82
N LEU A 18 11.00 16.89 -2.49
CA LEU A 18 10.78 16.69 -3.92
C LEU A 18 12.02 17.05 -4.74
N ASN A 19 12.57 18.26 -4.55
CA ASN A 19 13.77 18.69 -5.27
C ASN A 19 14.96 17.75 -5.02
N ASP A 20 15.14 17.30 -3.77
CA ASP A 20 16.19 16.36 -3.40
C ASP A 20 16.00 15.02 -4.13
N GLU A 21 14.78 14.48 -4.22
CA GLU A 21 14.50 13.27 -5.00
C GLU A 21 14.66 13.46 -6.51
N LEU A 22 14.26 14.62 -7.06
CA LEU A 22 14.44 14.91 -8.49
C LEU A 22 15.92 14.92 -8.89
N VAL A 23 16.79 15.54 -8.08
CA VAL A 23 18.24 15.53 -8.31
C VAL A 23 18.79 14.11 -8.31
N ARG A 24 18.33 13.26 -7.38
CA ARG A 24 18.77 11.85 -7.31
C ARG A 24 18.26 11.03 -8.49
N ILE A 25 17.01 11.24 -8.91
CA ILE A 25 16.43 10.59 -10.09
C ILE A 25 17.21 10.97 -11.36
N GLU A 26 17.56 12.26 -11.52
CA GLU A 26 18.37 12.73 -12.63
C GLU A 26 19.77 12.12 -12.62
N ASP A 27 20.39 11.99 -11.45
CA ASP A 27 21.70 11.38 -11.30
C ASP A 27 21.69 9.87 -11.62
N ASP A 28 20.73 9.13 -11.06
CA ASP A 28 20.54 7.70 -11.32
C ASP A 28 20.28 7.44 -12.82
N ALA A 29 19.54 8.33 -13.48
CA ALA A 29 19.24 8.23 -14.91
C ALA A 29 20.49 8.33 -15.79
N LYS A 30 21.54 9.05 -15.38
CA LYS A 30 22.83 9.10 -16.11
C LYS A 30 23.50 7.73 -16.21
N TYR A 31 23.21 6.86 -15.24
CA TYR A 31 23.70 5.48 -15.20
C TYR A 31 22.68 4.48 -15.73
N GLY A 32 21.55 4.94 -16.29
CA GLY A 32 20.49 4.11 -16.82
C GLY A 32 19.59 3.46 -15.76
N TYR A 33 19.66 3.90 -14.50
CA TYR A 33 18.83 3.38 -13.42
C TYR A 33 17.55 4.20 -13.24
N VAL A 34 16.47 3.49 -12.88
CA VAL A 34 15.22 4.09 -12.41
C VAL A 34 14.78 3.31 -11.19
N PHE A 35 15.04 3.83 -10.00
CA PHE A 35 14.65 3.17 -8.76
C PHE A 35 13.18 3.45 -8.42
N TYR A 36 12.40 2.38 -8.31
CA TYR A 36 10.96 2.43 -8.00
C TYR A 36 10.62 3.39 -6.86
N PHE A 37 11.32 3.30 -5.72
CA PHE A 37 10.98 4.06 -4.52
C PHE A 37 11.18 5.58 -4.72
N ARG A 38 12.20 6.00 -5.48
CA ARG A 38 12.46 7.42 -5.75
C ARG A 38 11.37 8.04 -6.61
N VAL A 39 11.04 7.38 -7.72
CA VAL A 39 10.00 7.89 -8.62
C VAL A 39 8.62 7.80 -7.98
N LEU A 40 8.37 6.81 -7.11
CA LEU A 40 7.16 6.75 -6.29
C LEU A 40 7.09 7.95 -5.32
N ALA A 41 8.20 8.24 -4.61
CA ALA A 41 8.33 9.36 -3.69
C ALA A 41 8.01 10.69 -4.38
N ALA A 42 8.68 10.98 -5.50
CA ALA A 42 8.45 12.20 -6.29
C ALA A 42 6.98 12.31 -6.73
N GLY A 43 6.38 11.22 -7.20
CA GLY A 43 4.96 11.18 -7.58
C GLY A 43 4.04 11.56 -6.44
N ARG A 44 4.26 11.00 -5.24
CA ARG A 44 3.47 11.33 -4.05
C ARG A 44 3.70 12.77 -3.59
N TYR A 45 4.94 13.25 -3.60
CA TYR A 45 5.24 14.64 -3.22
C TYR A 45 4.53 15.65 -4.12
N TYR A 46 4.53 15.44 -5.44
CA TYR A 46 3.75 16.26 -6.36
C TYR A 46 2.25 16.22 -6.04
N MET A 47 1.67 15.04 -5.81
CA MET A 47 0.24 14.92 -5.47
C MET A 47 -0.11 15.62 -4.15
N TYR A 48 0.71 15.50 -3.11
CA TYR A 48 0.51 16.21 -1.84
C TYR A 48 0.76 17.72 -1.94
N LEU A 49 1.50 18.19 -2.96
CA LEU A 49 1.63 19.61 -3.30
C LEU A 49 0.50 20.12 -4.19
N GLY A 50 -0.42 19.25 -4.63
CA GLY A 50 -1.56 19.58 -5.48
C GLY A 50 -1.30 19.49 -7.00
N ASP A 51 -0.10 19.05 -7.42
CA ASP A 51 0.23 18.85 -8.83
C ASP A 51 0.00 17.39 -9.24
N PHE A 52 -1.26 17.05 -9.46
CA PHE A 52 -1.68 15.67 -9.74
C PHE A 52 -1.21 15.16 -11.10
N GLU A 53 -1.12 16.03 -12.10
CA GLU A 53 -0.67 15.66 -13.44
C GLU A 53 0.81 15.28 -13.44
N GLU A 54 1.67 16.09 -12.82
CA GLU A 54 3.08 15.76 -12.70
C GLU A 54 3.28 14.55 -11.77
N GLY A 55 2.53 14.49 -10.66
CA GLY A 55 2.52 13.33 -9.77
C GLY A 55 2.23 12.03 -10.51
N LYS A 56 1.19 12.01 -11.35
CA LYS A 56 0.82 10.84 -12.16
C LYS A 56 1.95 10.40 -13.10
N LYS A 57 2.69 11.32 -13.72
CA LYS A 57 3.84 10.97 -14.57
C LYS A 57 4.91 10.20 -13.81
N TYR A 58 5.21 10.61 -12.58
CA TYR A 58 6.18 9.93 -11.73
C TYR A 58 5.67 8.58 -11.20
N ILE A 59 4.39 8.46 -10.86
CA ILE A 59 3.80 7.16 -10.51
C ILE A 59 3.84 6.19 -11.71
N LEU A 60 3.62 6.67 -12.95
CA LEU A 60 3.78 5.86 -14.16
C LEU A 60 5.23 5.37 -14.35
N LYS A 61 6.23 6.23 -14.09
CA LYS A 61 7.65 5.80 -14.06
C LYS A 61 7.89 4.74 -12.99
N ALA A 62 7.26 4.86 -11.82
CA ALA A 62 7.35 3.86 -10.75
C ALA A 62 6.77 2.51 -11.19
N ILE A 63 5.61 2.52 -11.85
CA ILE A 63 4.97 1.33 -12.42
C ILE A 63 5.93 0.61 -13.40
N GLU A 64 6.56 1.34 -14.31
CA GLU A 64 7.48 0.75 -15.28
C GLU A 64 8.76 0.19 -14.63
N ALA A 65 9.32 0.90 -13.64
CA ALA A 65 10.44 0.37 -12.84
C ALA A 65 10.03 -0.92 -12.10
N LYS A 66 8.83 -0.95 -11.51
CA LYS A 66 8.33 -2.10 -10.76
C LYS A 66 8.09 -3.33 -11.65
N LYS A 67 7.61 -3.14 -12.88
CA LYS A 67 7.48 -4.24 -13.85
C LYS A 67 8.84 -4.89 -14.14
N LYS A 68 9.90 -4.10 -14.30
CA LYS A 68 11.27 -4.61 -14.48
C LYS A 68 11.77 -5.38 -13.25
N ASP A 69 11.46 -4.89 -12.05
CA ASP A 69 11.79 -5.61 -10.80
C ASP A 69 11.07 -6.97 -10.74
N ILE A 70 9.80 -7.04 -11.17
CA ILE A 70 9.04 -8.28 -11.26
C ILE A 70 9.68 -9.24 -12.27
N ASP A 71 10.02 -8.78 -13.48
CA ASP A 71 10.68 -9.61 -14.49
C ASP A 71 12.01 -10.18 -13.98
N THR A 72 12.77 -9.38 -13.24
CA THR A 72 14.02 -9.82 -12.60
C THR A 72 13.74 -10.88 -11.54
N ALA A 73 12.77 -10.65 -10.66
CA ALA A 73 12.38 -11.62 -9.63
C ALA A 73 11.88 -12.95 -10.23
N ILE A 74 11.14 -12.89 -11.35
CA ILE A 74 10.70 -14.09 -12.09
C ILE A 74 11.92 -14.88 -12.58
N LYS A 75 12.92 -14.22 -13.18
CA LYS A 75 14.14 -14.87 -13.67
C LYS A 75 14.96 -15.50 -12.56
N GLU A 76 15.08 -14.81 -11.42
CA GLU A 76 15.94 -15.26 -10.31
C GLU A 76 15.28 -16.33 -9.42
N ARG A 77 13.97 -16.24 -9.22
CA ARG A 77 13.26 -16.99 -8.17
C ARG A 77 12.06 -17.80 -8.68
N GLY A 78 11.70 -17.64 -9.94
CA GLY A 78 10.52 -18.24 -10.55
C GLY A 78 9.25 -17.41 -10.35
N TYR A 79 8.29 -17.60 -11.25
CA TYR A 79 7.03 -16.85 -11.28
C TYR A 79 6.20 -17.03 -10.00
N GLU A 80 6.09 -18.24 -9.48
CA GLU A 80 5.29 -18.56 -8.29
C GLU A 80 6.04 -18.34 -6.97
N SER A 81 7.03 -17.44 -6.96
CA SER A 81 7.79 -17.12 -5.76
C SER A 81 7.12 -16.03 -4.91
N GLU A 82 7.38 -16.06 -3.59
CA GLU A 82 6.92 -15.03 -2.66
C GLU A 82 7.39 -13.64 -3.08
N ALA A 83 8.63 -13.55 -3.60
CA ALA A 83 9.21 -12.29 -4.06
C ALA A 83 8.36 -11.67 -5.18
N VAL A 84 7.97 -12.46 -6.18
CA VAL A 84 7.09 -11.99 -7.28
C VAL A 84 5.74 -11.53 -6.73
N ALA A 85 5.10 -12.32 -5.86
CA ALA A 85 3.81 -11.96 -5.28
C ALA A 85 3.86 -10.63 -4.50
N ARG A 86 4.91 -10.42 -3.69
CA ARG A 86 5.12 -9.16 -2.96
C ARG A 86 5.32 -7.97 -3.89
N GLN A 87 6.12 -8.13 -4.95
CA GLN A 87 6.35 -7.06 -5.93
C GLN A 87 5.06 -6.72 -6.70
N LYS A 88 4.22 -7.71 -7.01
CA LYS A 88 2.90 -7.49 -7.61
C LYS A 88 1.96 -6.69 -6.70
N VAL A 89 1.97 -6.92 -5.39
CA VAL A 89 1.21 -6.08 -4.44
C VAL A 89 1.71 -4.64 -4.45
N LYS A 90 3.03 -4.41 -4.50
CA LYS A 90 3.59 -3.05 -4.63
C LYS A 90 3.20 -2.37 -5.95
N LEU A 91 3.17 -3.13 -7.05
CA LEU A 91 2.69 -2.65 -8.34
C LEU A 91 1.20 -2.27 -8.29
N ALA A 92 0.37 -3.13 -7.68
CA ALA A 92 -1.05 -2.88 -7.48
C ALA A 92 -1.30 -1.59 -6.69
N LYS A 93 -0.53 -1.36 -5.63
CA LYS A 93 -0.57 -0.10 -4.89
C LYS A 93 -0.20 1.10 -5.75
N ALA A 94 0.83 1.00 -6.60
CA ALA A 94 1.17 2.09 -7.52
C ALA A 94 0.03 2.39 -8.51
N TYR A 95 -0.67 1.37 -9.01
CA TYR A 95 -1.89 1.57 -9.81
C TYR A 95 -3.01 2.26 -9.01
N ARG A 96 -3.16 1.96 -7.72
CA ARG A 96 -4.15 2.63 -6.84
C ARG A 96 -3.97 4.15 -6.83
N TRP A 97 -2.72 4.61 -6.74
CA TRP A 97 -2.36 6.03 -6.65
C TRP A 97 -2.80 6.84 -7.87
N ILE A 98 -3.06 6.20 -9.00
CA ILE A 98 -3.48 6.86 -10.26
C ILE A 98 -4.86 6.41 -10.74
N GLY A 99 -5.64 5.72 -9.90
CA GLY A 99 -7.01 5.28 -10.21
C GLY A 99 -7.13 4.12 -11.19
N GLU A 100 -6.04 3.38 -11.46
CA GLU A 100 -6.05 2.23 -12.38
C GLU A 100 -6.56 0.97 -11.66
N ILE A 101 -7.83 0.99 -11.21
CA ILE A 101 -8.42 0.00 -10.32
C ILE A 101 -8.44 -1.41 -10.92
N GLU A 102 -8.71 -1.54 -12.22
CA GLU A 102 -8.76 -2.87 -12.86
C GLU A 102 -7.37 -3.51 -12.96
N LYS A 103 -6.33 -2.72 -13.26
CA LYS A 103 -4.94 -3.23 -13.24
C LYS A 103 -4.49 -3.58 -11.83
N LEU A 104 -4.88 -2.78 -10.84
CA LEU A 104 -4.67 -3.09 -9.43
C LEU A 104 -5.27 -4.46 -9.07
N LYS A 105 -6.54 -4.71 -9.42
CA LYS A 105 -7.21 -5.99 -9.14
C LYS A 105 -6.52 -7.15 -9.85
N GLN A 106 -6.08 -6.96 -11.10
CA GLN A 106 -5.36 -7.99 -11.84
C GLN A 106 -4.06 -8.40 -11.12
N GLU A 107 -3.24 -7.44 -10.71
CA GLU A 107 -1.99 -7.73 -9.99
C GLU A 107 -2.26 -8.36 -8.61
N CYS A 108 -3.29 -7.90 -7.91
CA CYS A 108 -3.70 -8.50 -6.64
C CYS A 108 -4.22 -9.94 -6.80
N LEU A 109 -4.94 -10.25 -7.89
CA LEU A 109 -5.43 -11.60 -8.18
C LEU A 109 -4.26 -12.58 -8.38
N GLU A 110 -3.29 -12.21 -9.20
CA GLU A 110 -2.10 -13.02 -9.43
C GLU A 110 -1.30 -13.20 -8.13
N ALA A 111 -1.08 -12.12 -7.38
CA ALA A 111 -0.38 -12.18 -6.09
C ALA A 111 -1.10 -13.08 -5.07
N ALA A 112 -2.42 -12.94 -4.90
CA ALA A 112 -3.21 -13.74 -3.98
C ALA A 112 -3.16 -15.24 -4.32
N ASN A 113 -3.21 -15.60 -5.61
CA ASN A 113 -3.08 -16.99 -6.05
C ASN A 113 -1.71 -17.57 -5.68
N ILE A 114 -0.63 -16.82 -5.86
CA ILE A 114 0.72 -17.24 -5.49
C ILE A 114 0.83 -17.39 -3.96
N PHE A 115 0.36 -16.41 -3.17
CA PHE A 115 0.40 -16.48 -1.71
C PHE A 115 -0.35 -17.70 -1.18
N ARG A 116 -1.57 -17.96 -1.66
CA ARG A 116 -2.36 -19.13 -1.27
C ARG A 116 -1.61 -20.42 -1.62
N LYS A 117 -1.06 -20.54 -2.83
CA LYS A 117 -0.28 -21.71 -3.24
C LYS A 117 0.91 -21.95 -2.31
N ILE A 118 1.73 -20.92 -2.07
CA ILE A 118 2.89 -21.00 -1.18
C ILE A 118 2.48 -21.43 0.23
N TYR A 119 1.38 -20.88 0.76
CA TYR A 119 0.88 -21.23 2.08
C TYR A 119 0.38 -22.69 2.14
N GLU A 120 -0.42 -23.12 1.16
CA GLU A 120 -0.95 -24.49 1.09
C GLU A 120 0.15 -25.54 0.92
N GLU A 121 1.16 -25.28 0.09
CA GLU A 121 2.33 -26.13 -0.04
C GLU A 121 3.17 -26.11 1.23
N GLY A 122 3.36 -24.92 1.83
CA GLY A 122 4.06 -24.74 3.09
C GLY A 122 3.46 -25.56 4.23
N LYS A 123 2.13 -25.71 4.30
CA LYS A 123 1.45 -26.56 5.28
C LYS A 123 1.82 -28.04 5.13
N LYS A 124 1.98 -28.52 3.89
CA LYS A 124 2.29 -29.95 3.62
C LYS A 124 3.70 -30.32 4.04
N ILE A 125 4.64 -29.37 3.99
CA ILE A 125 6.07 -29.59 4.25
C ILE A 125 6.56 -28.92 5.53
N ASN A 126 5.65 -28.40 6.37
CA ASN A 126 5.98 -27.68 7.60
C ASN A 126 7.00 -26.54 7.38
N ARG A 127 6.79 -25.72 6.34
CA ARG A 127 7.68 -24.60 6.01
C ARG A 127 7.68 -23.55 7.13
N SER A 128 8.83 -22.92 7.36
CA SER A 128 8.99 -21.92 8.44
C SER A 128 7.97 -20.78 8.41
N LEU A 129 7.52 -20.32 7.23
CA LEU A 129 6.48 -19.28 7.15
C LEU A 129 5.13 -19.70 7.73
N VAL A 130 4.85 -21.01 7.75
CA VAL A 130 3.63 -21.60 8.32
C VAL A 130 3.84 -21.93 9.79
N LEU A 131 5.00 -22.48 10.15
CA LEU A 131 5.33 -22.84 11.54
C LEU A 131 5.60 -21.63 12.43
N TYR A 132 6.22 -20.59 11.87
CA TYR A 132 6.67 -19.38 12.56
C TYR A 132 6.19 -18.14 11.79
N PRO A 133 4.87 -17.93 11.73
CA PRO A 133 4.29 -16.91 10.88
C PRO A 133 4.72 -15.50 11.28
N ASP A 134 4.97 -15.24 12.57
CA ASP A 134 5.53 -13.97 13.09
C ASP A 134 6.82 -13.53 12.36
N SER A 135 7.68 -14.49 12.00
CA SER A 135 8.94 -14.27 11.27
C SER A 135 8.75 -13.99 9.77
N SER A 136 7.51 -14.05 9.27
CA SER A 136 7.14 -13.87 7.86
C SER A 136 6.13 -12.74 7.68
N ARG A 137 6.25 -11.67 8.47
CA ARG A 137 5.33 -10.51 8.47
C ARG A 137 4.95 -10.03 7.07
N ASP A 138 5.94 -9.77 6.24
CA ASP A 138 5.71 -9.16 4.93
C ASP A 138 4.86 -10.05 4.02
N PHE A 139 4.98 -11.37 4.15
CA PHE A 139 4.16 -12.34 3.43
C PHE A 139 2.67 -12.12 3.76
N TYR A 140 2.33 -12.10 5.06
CA TYR A 140 0.94 -11.99 5.50
C TYR A 140 0.36 -10.58 5.30
N VAL A 141 1.17 -9.54 5.48
CA VAL A 141 0.76 -8.16 5.17
C VAL A 141 0.45 -8.01 3.68
N ALA A 142 1.30 -8.54 2.80
CA ALA A 142 1.08 -8.48 1.36
C ALA A 142 -0.11 -9.33 0.91
N TRP A 143 -0.24 -10.55 1.46
CA TRP A 143 -1.36 -11.43 1.16
C TRP A 143 -2.68 -10.80 1.57
N SER A 144 -2.79 -10.27 2.79
CA SER A 144 -4.00 -9.59 3.24
C SER A 144 -4.34 -8.38 2.37
N ALA A 145 -3.35 -7.59 1.95
CA ALA A 145 -3.57 -6.45 1.07
C ALA A 145 -4.13 -6.88 -0.29
N ALA A 146 -3.59 -7.95 -0.88
CA ALA A 146 -4.10 -8.51 -2.13
C ALA A 146 -5.57 -8.95 -1.99
N GLU A 147 -5.90 -9.68 -0.92
CA GLU A 147 -7.27 -10.13 -0.65
C GLU A 147 -8.24 -8.97 -0.41
N TYR A 148 -7.80 -7.94 0.33
CA TYR A 148 -8.57 -6.73 0.58
C TYR A 148 -8.97 -6.05 -0.74
N TYR A 149 -8.00 -5.85 -1.64
CA TYR A 149 -8.26 -5.17 -2.92
C TYR A 149 -9.10 -5.98 -3.91
N LEU A 150 -9.17 -7.30 -3.74
CA LEU A 150 -10.09 -8.15 -4.49
C LEU A 150 -11.52 -8.12 -3.94
N GLY A 151 -11.76 -7.42 -2.83
CA GLY A 151 -13.04 -7.46 -2.11
C GLY A 151 -13.24 -8.75 -1.30
N ASN A 152 -12.23 -9.60 -1.17
CA ASN A 152 -12.27 -10.83 -0.38
C ASN A 152 -12.04 -10.50 1.11
N TYR A 153 -12.87 -9.61 1.68
CA TYR A 153 -12.66 -9.06 3.02
C TYR A 153 -12.54 -10.14 4.09
N GLN A 154 -13.37 -11.20 4.02
CA GLN A 154 -13.31 -12.29 4.99
C GLN A 154 -11.95 -12.99 4.96
N MET A 155 -11.41 -13.23 3.76
CA MET A 155 -10.08 -13.83 3.60
C MET A 155 -8.99 -12.87 4.11
N ALA A 156 -9.08 -11.57 3.83
CA ALA A 156 -8.14 -10.59 4.36
C ALA A 156 -8.10 -10.59 5.90
N VAL A 157 -9.25 -10.80 6.56
CA VAL A 157 -9.36 -10.98 8.02
C VAL A 157 -8.75 -12.31 8.47
N ASP A 158 -9.02 -13.39 7.73
CA ASP A 158 -8.52 -14.72 8.09
C ASP A 158 -6.99 -14.82 7.96
N VAL A 159 -6.37 -14.13 7.01
CA VAL A 159 -4.91 -13.99 6.90
C VAL A 159 -4.28 -13.45 8.19
N LYS A 160 -4.91 -12.47 8.84
CA LYS A 160 -4.45 -11.95 10.15
C LYS A 160 -4.55 -13.01 11.24
N LYS A 161 -5.62 -13.81 11.25
CA LYS A 161 -5.78 -14.91 12.22
C LYS A 161 -4.70 -15.98 12.06
N ILE A 162 -4.22 -16.18 10.82
CA ILE A 162 -3.11 -17.09 10.51
C ILE A 162 -1.76 -16.49 10.98
N TYR A 163 -1.51 -15.21 10.70
CA TYR A 163 -0.22 -14.56 10.93
C TYR A 163 0.24 -14.58 12.40
N ALA A 164 -0.64 -14.23 13.35
CA ALA A 164 -0.52 -14.46 14.79
C ALA A 164 -1.50 -13.55 15.54
N LYS A 165 -2.07 -14.08 16.63
CA LYS A 165 -3.21 -13.51 17.36
C LYS A 165 -2.93 -12.24 18.18
N ASN A 166 -1.68 -11.85 18.49
CA ASN A 166 -1.40 -10.96 19.62
C ASN A 166 -0.29 -9.89 19.47
N THR A 167 0.39 -9.73 18.33
CA THR A 167 1.63 -8.92 18.27
C THR A 167 1.58 -7.71 17.35
N PHE A 168 1.03 -7.83 16.13
CA PHE A 168 1.01 -6.72 15.17
C PHE A 168 -0.29 -6.65 14.36
N GLY A 169 -0.82 -5.44 14.22
CA GLY A 169 -1.99 -5.17 13.38
C GLY A 169 -1.65 -5.19 11.89
N ILE A 170 -2.42 -5.92 11.09
CA ILE A 170 -2.42 -5.79 9.62
C ILE A 170 -3.54 -4.81 9.26
N VAL A 171 -3.18 -3.64 8.72
CA VAL A 171 -4.14 -2.56 8.46
C VAL A 171 -5.21 -2.99 7.45
N SER A 172 -4.84 -3.66 6.35
CA SER A 172 -5.81 -4.20 5.38
C SER A 172 -6.83 -5.14 6.02
N SER A 173 -6.40 -6.03 6.92
CA SER A 173 -7.29 -6.91 7.66
C SER A 173 -8.20 -6.14 8.61
N GLY A 174 -7.69 -5.09 9.26
CA GLY A 174 -8.50 -4.21 10.12
C GLY A 174 -9.59 -3.50 9.31
N LEU A 175 -9.21 -2.84 8.21
CA LEU A 175 -10.16 -2.18 7.30
C LEU A 175 -11.21 -3.16 6.76
N ALA A 176 -10.79 -4.36 6.34
CA ALA A 176 -11.69 -5.42 5.91
C ALA A 176 -12.69 -5.83 7.01
N GLU A 177 -12.21 -5.99 8.25
CA GLU A 177 -13.04 -6.33 9.40
C GLU A 177 -14.08 -5.23 9.68
N TYR A 178 -13.69 -3.97 9.61
CA TYR A 178 -14.59 -2.84 9.84
C TYR A 178 -15.66 -2.76 8.75
N ILE A 179 -15.30 -2.98 7.48
CA ILE A 179 -16.26 -3.05 6.36
C ILE A 179 -17.27 -4.18 6.59
N LEU A 180 -16.81 -5.39 6.92
CA LEU A 180 -17.71 -6.53 7.16
C LEU A 180 -18.67 -6.31 8.33
N LYS A 181 -18.22 -5.59 9.38
CA LYS A 181 -19.01 -5.30 10.57
C LYS A 181 -19.83 -4.01 10.48
N ASN A 182 -19.70 -3.27 9.38
CA ASN A 182 -20.26 -1.92 9.24
C ASN A 182 -19.86 -0.98 10.39
N ASP A 183 -18.60 -1.06 10.84
CA ASP A 183 -18.09 -0.38 12.04
C ASP A 183 -17.34 0.92 11.68
N ALA A 184 -18.11 1.98 11.43
CA ALA A 184 -17.57 3.30 11.10
C ALA A 184 -16.74 3.91 12.25
N GLN A 185 -17.05 3.58 13.50
CA GLN A 185 -16.31 4.07 14.66
C GLN A 185 -14.92 3.45 14.76
N ALA A 186 -14.79 2.14 14.46
CA ALA A 186 -13.50 1.49 14.38
C ALA A 186 -12.65 2.03 13.21
N LEU A 187 -13.28 2.32 12.06
CA LEU A 187 -12.61 3.01 10.96
C LEU A 187 -12.09 4.40 11.38
N LYS A 188 -12.93 5.19 12.06
CA LYS A 188 -12.54 6.50 12.63
C LYS A 188 -11.30 6.38 13.51
N ASN A 189 -11.29 5.39 14.40
CA ASN A 189 -10.16 5.13 15.30
C ASN A 189 -8.90 4.69 14.53
N GLN A 190 -9.05 3.85 13.51
CA GLN A 190 -7.93 3.41 12.68
C GLN A 190 -7.27 4.56 11.91
N ILE A 191 -8.07 5.52 11.41
CA ILE A 191 -7.54 6.74 10.77
C ILE A 191 -6.73 7.55 11.78
N LYS A 192 -7.23 7.75 13.00
CA LYS A 192 -6.48 8.44 14.07
C LYS A 192 -5.14 7.77 14.36
N ILE A 193 -5.12 6.45 14.50
CA ILE A 193 -3.89 5.67 14.72
C ILE A 193 -2.90 5.88 13.57
N LEU A 194 -3.36 5.91 12.32
CA LEU A 194 -2.49 6.16 11.16
C LEU A 194 -1.91 7.59 11.18
N VAL A 195 -2.75 8.59 11.48
CA VAL A 195 -2.32 10.00 11.61
C VAL A 195 -1.28 10.15 12.72
N GLU A 196 -1.57 9.64 13.91
CA GLU A 196 -0.67 9.68 15.06
C GLU A 196 0.66 8.99 14.76
N GLY A 197 0.61 7.78 14.20
CA GLY A 197 1.81 7.02 13.83
C GLY A 197 2.67 7.74 12.77
N ILE A 198 2.06 8.28 11.71
CA ILE A 198 2.78 9.03 10.68
C ILE A 198 3.50 10.26 11.28
N ILE A 199 2.83 10.97 12.19
CA ILE A 199 3.40 12.16 12.85
C ILE A 199 4.50 11.78 13.84
N GLU A 200 4.23 10.82 14.73
CA GLU A 200 5.14 10.38 15.79
C GLU A 200 6.45 9.83 15.21
N PHE A 201 6.35 8.93 14.23
CA PHE A 201 7.50 8.31 13.58
C PHE A 201 8.08 9.15 12.44
N ARG A 202 7.52 10.35 12.19
CA ARG A 202 7.95 11.28 11.13
C ARG A 202 8.02 10.61 9.76
N CYS A 203 7.07 9.72 9.46
CA CYS A 203 7.00 9.01 8.19
C CYS A 203 6.76 10.01 7.06
N GLU A 204 7.72 10.16 6.17
CA GLU A 204 7.54 10.98 4.98
C GLU A 204 6.62 10.26 3.97
N PRO A 205 5.89 10.99 3.11
CA PRO A 205 5.00 10.40 2.10
C PRO A 205 5.60 9.32 1.19
N ASP A 206 6.93 9.20 1.16
CA ASP A 206 7.70 8.21 0.40
C ASP A 206 7.92 6.87 1.11
N TYR A 207 7.48 6.73 2.37
CA TYR A 207 7.70 5.54 3.18
C TYR A 207 6.97 4.31 2.62
N ASP A 208 7.72 3.38 2.01
CA ASP A 208 7.27 2.05 1.55
C ASP A 208 8.24 0.95 2.02
N GLU A 209 8.30 0.74 3.34
CA GLU A 209 9.04 -0.40 3.89
C GLU A 209 8.29 -1.70 3.62
N ASN A 210 8.89 -2.60 2.83
CA ASN A 210 8.59 -4.03 2.85
C ASN A 210 7.09 -4.44 2.69
N VAL A 211 6.25 -3.58 2.09
CA VAL A 211 4.78 -3.70 1.88
C VAL A 211 3.92 -3.01 2.95
N TYR A 212 4.48 -2.56 4.08
CA TYR A 212 3.79 -1.68 5.01
C TYR A 212 3.97 -0.21 4.60
N ASP A 213 2.87 0.40 4.18
CA ASP A 213 2.84 1.76 3.65
C ASP A 213 1.73 2.55 4.34
N PRO A 214 2.05 3.29 5.41
CA PRO A 214 1.07 3.95 6.25
C PRO A 214 0.35 5.07 5.49
N TRP A 215 1.02 5.76 4.57
CA TRP A 215 0.43 6.82 3.75
C TRP A 215 -0.57 6.28 2.74
N HIS A 216 -0.27 5.14 2.10
CA HIS A 216 -1.22 4.44 1.25
C HIS A 216 -2.47 4.02 2.02
N TRP A 217 -2.29 3.42 3.20
CA TRP A 217 -3.44 2.98 4.01
C TRP A 217 -4.23 4.13 4.62
N TYR A 218 -3.58 5.26 4.89
CA TYR A 218 -4.23 6.50 5.30
C TYR A 218 -5.16 7.04 4.20
N GLU A 219 -4.67 7.14 2.96
CA GLU A 219 -5.50 7.57 1.82
C GLU A 219 -6.62 6.56 1.49
N GLU A 220 -6.35 5.26 1.64
CA GLU A 220 -7.37 4.22 1.49
C GLU A 220 -8.46 4.32 2.57
N ALA A 221 -8.07 4.46 3.85
CA ALA A 221 -9.03 4.59 4.95
C ALA A 221 -9.91 5.84 4.82
N LYS A 222 -9.34 6.96 4.35
CA LYS A 222 -10.10 8.17 4.03
C LYS A 222 -11.10 7.92 2.89
N LYS A 223 -10.69 7.22 1.83
CA LYS A 223 -11.59 6.85 0.73
C LYS A 223 -12.78 6.02 1.20
N ILE A 224 -12.54 5.04 2.08
CA ILE A 224 -13.61 4.21 2.68
C ILE A 224 -14.56 5.09 3.49
N ALA A 225 -14.02 6.03 4.27
CA ALA A 225 -14.74 6.92 5.16
C ALA A 225 -15.52 8.05 4.44
N GLY A 226 -15.23 8.30 3.15
CA GLY A 226 -15.78 9.44 2.42
C GLY A 226 -15.11 10.78 2.74
N LEU A 227 -13.90 10.74 3.33
CA LEU A 227 -13.14 11.94 3.66
C LEU A 227 -12.32 12.42 2.44
N PRO A 228 -12.09 13.73 2.27
CA PRO A 228 -11.30 14.27 1.17
C PRO A 228 -9.87 13.72 1.15
N GLY A 229 -9.45 13.11 0.05
CA GLY A 229 -8.10 12.56 -0.11
C GLY A 229 -7.69 12.35 -1.57
N ILE A 230 -6.42 12.04 -1.79
CA ILE A 230 -5.86 11.80 -3.12
C ILE A 230 -6.62 10.66 -3.82
N PHE A 231 -6.93 9.59 -3.11
CA PHE A 231 -7.66 8.47 -3.71
C PHE A 231 -9.09 8.84 -4.11
N SER A 232 -9.74 9.78 -3.43
CA SER A 232 -11.08 10.27 -3.81
C SER A 232 -11.09 11.08 -5.11
N LEU A 233 -9.94 11.61 -5.55
CA LEU A 233 -9.84 12.36 -6.82
C LEU A 233 -9.84 11.44 -8.05
N PHE A 234 -9.32 10.22 -7.90
CA PHE A 234 -9.15 9.27 -9.01
C PHE A 234 -10.15 8.12 -9.00
N ASP A 235 -10.87 7.94 -7.90
CA ASP A 235 -11.86 6.88 -7.72
C ASP A 235 -13.21 7.52 -7.32
N PRO A 236 -14.14 7.69 -8.27
CA PRO A 236 -15.41 8.37 -8.03
C PRO A 236 -16.46 7.48 -7.33
N SER A 237 -16.10 6.26 -6.95
CA SER A 237 -17.02 5.38 -6.23
C SER A 237 -17.51 6.03 -4.93
N PRO A 238 -18.75 5.74 -4.48
CA PRO A 238 -19.21 6.22 -3.18
C PRO A 238 -18.36 5.66 -2.03
N PRO A 239 -18.35 6.32 -0.87
CA PRO A 239 -17.72 5.77 0.33
C PRO A 239 -18.41 4.46 0.75
N ILE A 240 -17.65 3.57 1.36
CA ILE A 240 -18.13 2.26 1.82
C ILE A 240 -18.69 2.37 3.25
N LEU A 241 -18.01 3.12 4.12
CA LEU A 241 -18.40 3.36 5.51
C LEU A 241 -18.36 4.86 5.80
N PRO A 242 -19.34 5.64 5.32
CA PRO A 242 -19.32 7.09 5.47
C PRO A 242 -19.26 7.49 6.96
N ILE A 243 -18.31 8.33 7.32
CA ILE A 243 -18.19 8.94 8.65
C ILE A 243 -18.77 10.34 8.55
N GLN A 244 -19.76 10.66 9.39
CA GLN A 244 -20.26 12.03 9.50
C GLN A 244 -19.18 12.92 10.10
N GLU A 245 -18.94 14.09 9.50
CA GLU A 245 -18.12 15.14 10.09
C GLU A 245 -18.85 15.64 11.36
N ASP A 246 -18.13 15.64 12.49
CA ASP A 246 -18.67 16.13 13.78
C ASP A 246 -18.79 17.66 13.76
#